data_AF-A0A889IRT1-F1
#
_entry.id   AF-A0A889IRT1-F1
#
_cell.length_a   1.000
_cell.length_b   1.000
_cell.length_c   1.000
_cell.angle_alpha   90.00
_cell.angle_beta   90.00
_cell.angle_gamma   90.00
#
_symmetry.space_group_name_H-M   'P 1'
#
loop_
_entity.id
_entity.type
_entity.pdbx_description
1 polymer ?
#
loop_
_entity_poly.entity_id
_entity_poly.type
_entity_poly.pdbx_seq_one_letter_code
_entity_poly.pdbx_strand_id
1 'polypeptide(L)'
;HIELARPVYHVGFIIKVKKILECICVNCGRLKADASDEEFMRRLKRVDSAKKRLQVAWEYCKGKTMCETDDMKEEEDEDGPKKNGPGHGGCGHVQPLIRKEGLKLNLVYKKRKGDDDEDGDNRVSLPEKRLLTAAEAQTILRKIPSSDLRLMGLSEKYARPDWMILSVLPVPPPPVRPSITSDSLRSEDDLTYKLGDILKASASLRKHDTEGAPAHVSAEFETLLQ
;
A
#
# COMPACT_ATOMS: atom_id res chain seq x y z
N HIS A 1 -10.77 -21.80 5.54
CA HIS A 1 -9.84 -20.65 5.46
C HIS A 1 -9.45 -20.26 6.87
N ILE A 2 -8.46 -19.39 7.06
CA ILE A 2 -8.06 -18.82 8.35
C ILE A 2 -8.30 -17.32 8.29
N GLU A 3 -9.05 -16.77 9.26
CA GLU A 3 -9.17 -15.33 9.45
C GLU A 3 -8.02 -14.83 10.32
N LEU A 4 -7.19 -13.96 9.75
CA LEU A 4 -6.04 -13.41 10.46
C LEU A 4 -6.50 -12.34 11.45
N ALA A 5 -5.81 -12.22 12.58
CA ALA A 5 -6.11 -11.21 13.59
C ALA A 5 -5.85 -9.79 13.08
N ARG A 6 -4.85 -9.62 12.23
CA ARG A 6 -4.57 -8.40 11.47
C ARG A 6 -4.23 -8.73 10.02
N PRO A 7 -4.50 -7.81 9.07
CA PRO A 7 -4.04 -7.98 7.70
C PRO A 7 -2.50 -8.07 7.61
N VAL A 8 -1.98 -8.87 6.67
CA VAL A 8 -0.54 -9.02 6.41
C VAL A 8 -0.23 -8.78 4.94
N TYR A 9 0.97 -8.26 4.64
CA TYR A 9 1.46 -8.16 3.28
C TYR A 9 1.67 -9.55 2.68
N HIS A 10 1.12 -9.79 1.49
CA HIS A 10 1.47 -10.98 0.73
C HIS A 10 2.91 -10.85 0.19
N VAL A 11 3.79 -11.79 0.53
CA VAL A 11 5.22 -11.75 0.15
C VAL A 11 5.44 -11.57 -1.37
N GLY A 12 4.62 -12.25 -2.19
CA GLY A 12 4.68 -12.14 -3.65
C GLY A 12 4.21 -10.79 -4.22
N PHE A 13 3.52 -9.96 -3.44
CA PHE A 13 2.93 -8.70 -3.91
C PHE A 13 3.45 -7.45 -3.20
N ILE A 14 4.24 -7.56 -2.13
CA ILE A 14 4.73 -6.40 -1.36
C ILE A 14 5.43 -5.34 -2.24
N ILE A 15 6.19 -5.77 -3.25
CA ILE A 15 6.85 -4.86 -4.21
C ILE A 15 5.81 -4.15 -5.09
N LYS A 16 4.76 -4.87 -5.50
CA LYS A 16 3.69 -4.33 -6.34
C LYS A 16 2.81 -3.36 -5.54
N VAL A 17 2.47 -3.71 -4.30
CA VAL A 17 1.80 -2.83 -3.34
C VAL A 17 2.59 -1.54 -3.15
N LYS A 18 3.91 -1.63 -2.89
CA LYS A 18 4.79 -0.45 -2.81
C LYS A 18 4.68 0.43 -4.05
N LYS A 19 4.78 -0.14 -5.26
CA LYS A 19 4.69 0.63 -6.51
C LYS A 19 3.33 1.33 -6.66
N ILE A 20 2.23 0.65 -6.32
CA ILE A 20 0.88 1.23 -6.39
C ILE A 20 0.75 2.37 -5.37
N LEU A 21 1.20 2.18 -4.13
CA LEU A 21 1.21 3.22 -3.11
C LEU A 21 2.06 4.44 -3.51
N GLU A 22 3.15 4.24 -4.25
CA GLU A 22 3.97 5.33 -4.82
C GLU A 22 3.29 6.05 -6.00
N CYS A 23 2.23 5.48 -6.59
CA CYS A 23 1.45 6.12 -7.65
C CYS A 23 0.37 7.05 -7.11
N ILE A 24 -0.23 6.68 -5.97
CA ILE A 24 -1.40 7.34 -5.41
C ILE A 24 -1.03 8.25 -4.23
N CYS A 25 -1.99 9.07 -3.81
CA CYS A 25 -1.92 9.83 -2.59
C CYS A 25 -2.17 8.92 -1.38
N VAL A 26 -1.24 8.87 -0.43
CA VAL A 26 -1.39 8.05 0.79
C VAL A 26 -2.54 8.51 1.71
N ASN A 27 -3.10 9.70 1.49
CA ASN A 27 -4.21 10.23 2.28
C ASN A 27 -5.57 9.99 1.60
N CYS A 28 -5.77 10.52 0.38
CA CYS A 28 -7.06 10.44 -0.32
C CYS A 28 -7.20 9.26 -1.29
N GLY A 29 -6.12 8.55 -1.62
CA GLY A 29 -6.15 7.38 -2.51
C GLY A 29 -6.23 7.68 -4.01
N ARG A 30 -6.34 8.96 -4.42
CA ARG A 30 -6.30 9.35 -5.84
C ARG A 30 -4.92 9.19 -6.44
N LEU A 31 -4.85 8.84 -7.73
CA LEU A 31 -3.62 8.82 -8.50
C LEU A 31 -2.99 10.23 -8.53
N LYS A 32 -1.67 10.35 -8.37
CA LYS A 32 -0.99 11.67 -8.34
C LYS A 32 -0.83 12.32 -9.72
N ALA A 33 -1.14 11.59 -10.79
CA ALA A 33 -1.16 12.09 -12.15
C ALA A 33 -2.39 11.49 -12.84
N ASP A 34 -3.20 12.31 -13.48
CA ASP A 34 -4.50 11.87 -14.01
C ASP A 34 -4.67 12.19 -15.50
N ALA A 35 -5.92 12.15 -15.97
CA ALA A 35 -6.24 12.43 -17.36
C ALA A 35 -5.99 13.89 -17.79
N SER A 36 -5.84 14.84 -16.85
CA SER A 36 -5.54 16.24 -17.15
C SER A 36 -4.06 16.47 -17.50
N ASP A 37 -3.18 15.55 -17.09
CA ASP A 37 -1.77 15.56 -17.39
C ASP A 37 -1.51 14.94 -18.78
N GLU A 38 -1.34 15.81 -19.78
CA GLU A 38 -1.16 15.42 -21.18
C GLU A 38 0.08 14.54 -21.39
N GLU A 39 1.17 14.82 -20.66
CA GLU A 39 2.41 14.05 -20.75
C GLU A 39 2.23 12.64 -20.17
N PHE A 40 1.57 12.55 -19.02
CA PHE A 40 1.19 11.27 -18.43
C PHE A 40 0.32 10.44 -19.38
N MET A 41 -0.73 11.05 -19.93
CA MET A 41 -1.65 10.38 -20.85
C MET A 41 -0.97 9.98 -22.16
N ARG A 42 -0.07 10.81 -22.69
CA ARG A 42 0.74 10.49 -23.88
C ARG A 42 1.61 9.25 -23.63
N ARG A 43 2.22 9.11 -22.46
CA ARG A 43 3.01 7.91 -22.09
C ARG A 43 2.12 6.68 -21.94
N LEU A 44 0.95 6.81 -21.31
CA LEU A 44 0.03 5.69 -21.12
C LEU A 44 -0.60 5.20 -22.43
N LYS A 45 -0.91 6.10 -23.37
CA LYS A 45 -1.48 5.74 -24.69
C LYS A 45 -0.53 4.92 -25.57
N ARG A 46 0.78 4.99 -25.32
CA ARG A 46 1.80 4.21 -26.06
C ARG A 46 1.97 2.78 -25.55
N VAL A 47 1.19 2.36 -24.55
CA VAL A 47 1.37 1.08 -23.86
C VAL A 47 0.06 0.30 -23.83
N ASP A 48 0.01 -0.77 -24.62
CA ASP A 48 -1.16 -1.66 -24.70
C ASP A 48 -1.21 -2.69 -23.57
N SER A 49 -0.05 -3.11 -23.05
CA SER A 49 0.02 -4.12 -21.99
C SER A 49 -0.27 -3.54 -20.62
N ALA A 50 -1.29 -4.07 -19.94
CA ALA A 50 -1.67 -3.70 -18.57
C ALA A 50 -0.48 -3.77 -17.57
N LYS A 51 0.36 -4.80 -17.68
CA LYS A 51 1.55 -4.96 -16.82
C LYS A 51 2.57 -3.83 -17.02
N LYS A 52 2.84 -3.46 -18.28
CA LYS A 52 3.75 -2.35 -18.61
C LYS A 52 3.14 -1.00 -18.23
N ARG A 53 1.81 -0.87 -18.31
CA ARG A 53 1.08 0.34 -17.96
C ARG A 53 1.30 0.76 -16.51
N LEU A 54 1.23 -0.18 -15.57
CA LEU A 54 1.55 0.09 -14.16
C LEU A 54 2.99 0.58 -13.97
N GLN A 55 3.94 -0.01 -14.70
CA GLN A 55 5.34 0.39 -14.59
C GLN A 55 5.55 1.83 -15.08
N VAL A 56 4.97 2.19 -16.22
CA VAL A 56 5.02 3.56 -16.75
C VAL A 56 4.33 4.54 -15.80
N ALA A 57 3.16 4.16 -15.27
CA ALA A 57 2.44 5.00 -14.31
C ALA A 57 3.28 5.26 -13.05
N TRP A 58 3.91 4.22 -12.53
CA TRP A 58 4.81 4.29 -11.37
C TRP A 58 6.06 5.13 -11.65
N GLU A 59 6.72 4.94 -12.79
CA GLU A 59 7.91 5.72 -13.16
C GLU A 59 7.62 7.22 -13.24
N TYR A 60 6.40 7.58 -13.66
CA TYR A 60 5.94 8.96 -13.69
C TYR A 60 5.59 9.48 -12.29
N CYS A 61 4.79 8.74 -11.53
CA CYS A 61 4.22 9.21 -10.27
C CYS A 61 5.19 9.13 -9.08
N LYS A 62 6.21 8.26 -9.10
CA LYS A 62 7.14 8.07 -7.97
C LYS A 62 7.90 9.34 -7.58
N GLY A 63 8.09 10.27 -8.52
CA GLY A 63 8.76 11.55 -8.30
C GLY A 63 7.86 12.64 -7.73
N LYS A 64 6.53 12.48 -7.80
CA LYS A 64 5.57 13.47 -7.29
C LYS A 64 5.51 13.40 -5.75
N THR A 65 5.95 14.46 -5.10
CA THR A 65 6.03 14.58 -3.63
C THR A 65 4.85 15.33 -3.01
N MET A 66 3.84 15.67 -3.79
CA MET A 66 2.65 16.39 -3.32
C MET A 66 1.42 15.90 -4.10
N CYS A 67 0.26 15.89 -3.45
CA CYS A 67 -1.03 15.65 -4.09
C CYS A 67 -1.57 17.00 -4.56
N GLU A 68 -1.45 17.29 -5.86
CA GLU A 68 -1.82 18.58 -6.45
C GLU A 68 -3.31 18.88 -6.20
N THR A 69 -3.62 20.06 -5.68
CA THR A 69 -5.00 20.53 -5.57
C THR A 69 -5.42 21.12 -6.90
N ASP A 70 -6.73 21.20 -7.13
CA ASP A 70 -7.23 21.99 -8.25
C ASP A 70 -7.00 23.46 -7.94
N ASP A 71 -6.35 24.17 -8.85
CA ASP A 71 -6.35 25.63 -8.78
C ASP A 71 -7.80 26.08 -8.89
N MET A 72 -8.33 26.70 -7.83
CA MET A 72 -9.50 27.55 -7.95
C MET A 72 -9.06 28.68 -8.88
N LYS A 73 -9.33 28.55 -10.17
CA LYS A 73 -9.27 29.69 -11.07
C LYS A 73 -10.32 30.68 -10.57
N GLU A 74 -9.88 31.68 -9.83
CA GLU A 74 -10.64 32.91 -9.63
C GLU A 74 -11.11 33.38 -11.02
N GLU A 75 -12.38 33.74 -11.12
CA GLU A 75 -13.06 34.09 -12.37
C GLU A 75 -12.59 35.46 -12.91
N GLU A 76 -11.30 35.61 -13.16
CA GLU A 76 -10.73 36.80 -13.81
C GLU A 76 -9.76 36.34 -14.90
N ASP A 77 -10.29 35.94 -16.05
CA ASP A 77 -9.73 36.24 -17.38
C ASP A 77 -10.61 35.59 -18.47
N GLU A 78 -11.31 36.44 -19.21
CA GLU A 78 -12.40 36.11 -20.13
C GLU A 78 -11.96 35.62 -21.52
N ASP A 79 -10.69 35.24 -21.76
CA ASP A 79 -10.23 35.00 -23.15
C ASP A 79 -9.20 33.86 -23.36
N GLY A 80 -9.22 32.83 -22.50
CA GLY A 80 -8.41 31.61 -22.69
C GLY A 80 -9.27 30.36 -22.95
N PRO A 81 -8.78 29.34 -23.70
CA PRO A 81 -9.52 28.09 -23.88
C PRO A 81 -9.75 27.46 -22.50
N LYS A 82 -11.02 27.46 -22.07
CA LYS A 82 -11.44 26.84 -20.81
C LYS A 82 -11.01 25.37 -20.84
N LYS A 83 -10.09 24.96 -19.97
CA LYS A 83 -9.87 23.53 -19.66
C LYS A 83 -11.13 23.04 -18.94
N ASN A 84 -12.16 22.71 -19.72
CA ASN A 84 -13.42 22.17 -19.24
C ASN A 84 -13.20 20.71 -18.81
N GLY A 85 -12.72 20.53 -17.59
CA GLY A 85 -12.69 19.25 -16.91
C GLY A 85 -12.81 19.48 -15.41
N PRO A 86 -13.53 18.61 -14.67
CA PRO A 86 -13.40 18.60 -13.22
C PRO A 86 -11.91 18.39 -12.92
N GLY A 87 -11.36 19.22 -12.04
CA GLY A 87 -9.94 19.13 -11.73
C GLY A 87 -9.57 17.79 -11.11
N HIS A 88 -8.26 17.58 -10.98
CA HIS A 88 -7.61 16.46 -10.33
C HIS A 88 -8.23 16.05 -8.99
N GLY A 89 -8.75 17.02 -8.22
CA GLY A 89 -9.40 16.82 -6.94
C GLY A 89 -8.47 16.26 -5.88
N GLY A 90 -7.18 16.60 -5.95
CA GLY A 90 -6.21 16.23 -4.92
C GLY A 90 -6.38 17.06 -3.64
N CYS A 91 -5.69 16.64 -2.57
CA CYS A 91 -5.92 17.15 -1.21
C CYS A 91 -4.75 17.94 -0.61
N GLY A 92 -3.72 18.28 -1.39
CA GLY A 92 -2.55 19.03 -0.93
C GLY A 92 -1.57 18.23 -0.05
N HIS A 93 -1.89 16.98 0.30
CA HIS A 93 -1.07 16.17 1.21
C HIS A 93 0.33 15.92 0.63
N VAL A 94 1.37 16.21 1.43
CA VAL A 94 2.77 15.89 1.11
C VAL A 94 2.95 14.38 1.07
N GLN A 95 3.60 13.89 0.02
CA GLN A 95 3.73 12.46 -0.21
C GLN A 95 5.07 11.94 0.33
N PRO A 96 5.05 10.88 1.15
CA PRO A 96 6.27 10.30 1.69
C PRO A 96 7.01 9.49 0.62
N LEU A 97 8.30 9.28 0.85
CA LEU A 97 9.07 8.26 0.15
C LEU A 97 8.83 6.91 0.82
N ILE A 98 8.35 5.92 0.06
CA ILE A 98 8.08 4.58 0.59
C ILE A 98 9.35 3.72 0.46
N ARG A 99 9.87 3.23 1.59
CA ARG A 99 11.07 2.37 1.66
C ARG A 99 10.68 0.95 2.09
N LYS A 100 11.23 -0.06 1.41
CA LYS A 100 11.05 -1.47 1.79
C LYS A 100 12.27 -1.95 2.55
N GLU A 101 12.05 -2.54 3.72
CA GLU A 101 13.08 -3.17 4.56
C GLU A 101 12.57 -4.54 4.99
N GLY A 102 13.15 -5.62 4.44
CA GLY A 102 12.61 -6.97 4.65
C GLY A 102 11.15 -7.07 4.17
N LEU A 103 10.25 -7.46 5.07
CA LEU A 103 8.80 -7.54 4.86
C LEU A 103 8.03 -6.28 5.32
N LYS A 104 8.75 -5.20 5.66
CA LYS A 104 8.17 -3.94 6.14
C LYS A 104 8.22 -2.87 5.06
N LEU A 105 7.18 -2.04 5.01
CA LEU A 105 7.16 -0.78 4.25
C LEU A 105 7.16 0.38 5.23
N ASN A 106 8.06 1.35 5.03
CA ASN A 106 8.15 2.55 5.86
C ASN A 106 7.87 3.78 5.03
N LEU A 107 7.08 4.71 5.57
CA LEU A 107 6.91 6.06 5.04
C LEU A 107 8.03 6.94 5.59
N VAL A 108 8.70 7.68 4.72
CA VAL A 108 9.75 8.63 5.09
C VAL A 108 9.37 10.00 4.55
N TYR A 109 9.04 10.93 5.46
CA TYR A 109 8.74 12.31 5.10
C TYR A 109 10.03 13.13 5.12
N LYS A 110 10.24 13.95 4.08
CA LYS A 110 11.33 14.94 4.07
C LYS A 110 10.84 16.19 4.81
N LYS A 111 11.59 16.68 5.79
CA LYS A 111 11.35 18.00 6.38
C LYS A 111 11.47 19.08 5.29
N ARG A 112 10.61 20.10 5.34
CA ARG A 112 10.76 21.30 4.51
C ARG A 112 11.94 22.12 5.04
N LYS A 113 12.72 22.68 4.12
CA LYS A 113 13.82 23.60 4.45
C LYS A 113 13.17 24.92 4.88
N GLY A 114 13.03 25.15 6.19
CA GLY A 114 12.36 26.33 6.76
C GLY A 114 11.78 26.14 8.16
N ASP A 115 11.67 24.91 8.67
CA ASP A 115 11.22 24.66 10.06
C ASP A 115 12.38 24.66 11.09
N ASP A 116 13.63 24.91 10.65
CA ASP A 116 14.83 24.83 11.51
C ASP A 116 15.39 26.22 11.92
N ASP A 117 14.68 27.34 11.67
CA ASP A 117 15.19 28.69 11.97
C ASP A 117 14.77 29.26 13.35
N GLU A 118 14.02 28.52 14.19
CA GLU A 118 13.64 28.98 15.54
C GLU A 118 14.40 28.32 16.71
N ASP A 119 15.09 27.20 16.50
CA ASP A 119 15.90 26.57 17.56
C ASP A 119 17.30 26.22 17.04
N GLY A 120 18.28 27.05 17.43
CA GLY A 120 19.70 26.92 17.09
C GLY A 120 20.42 25.71 17.74
N ASP A 121 19.81 24.53 17.72
CA ASP A 121 20.48 23.28 18.09
C ASP A 121 20.80 22.46 16.84
N ASN A 122 22.09 22.26 16.60
CA ASN A 122 22.68 21.57 15.44
C ASN A 122 22.48 20.04 15.51
N ARG A 123 21.25 19.58 15.83
CA ARG A 123 20.87 18.18 15.74
C ARG A 123 20.34 17.92 14.35
N VAL A 124 21.10 17.14 13.58
CA VAL A 124 20.64 16.54 12.32
C VAL A 124 19.30 15.86 12.59
N SER A 125 18.22 16.54 12.21
CA SER A 125 16.86 16.06 12.36
C SER A 125 16.66 14.88 11.43
N LEU A 126 16.75 13.67 11.98
CA LEU A 126 16.54 12.44 11.21
C LEU A 126 15.13 12.49 10.57
N PRO A 127 14.98 12.11 9.29
CA PRO A 127 13.69 12.13 8.64
C PRO A 127 12.72 11.20 9.37
N GLU A 128 11.48 11.67 9.57
CA GLU A 128 10.46 10.91 10.29
C GLU A 128 10.13 9.64 9.50
N LYS A 129 10.57 8.51 10.05
CA LYS A 129 10.36 7.18 9.48
C LYS A 129 9.26 6.48 10.26
N ARG A 130 8.13 6.21 9.61
CA ARG A 130 6.97 5.55 10.19
C ARG A 130 6.68 4.24 9.48
N LEU A 131 6.48 3.16 10.23
CA LEU A 131 6.04 1.88 9.67
C LEU A 131 4.64 2.03 9.06
N LEU A 132 4.47 1.63 7.81
CA LEU A 132 3.16 1.49 7.16
C LEU A 132 2.66 0.06 7.40
N THR A 133 1.72 -0.11 8.32
CA THR A 133 1.11 -1.41 8.59
C THR A 133 0.34 -1.91 7.37
N ALA A 134 0.17 -3.22 7.25
CA ALA A 134 -0.59 -3.81 6.15
C ALA A 134 -2.07 -3.38 6.20
N ALA A 135 -2.64 -3.17 7.40
CA ALA A 135 -3.99 -2.63 7.58
C ALA A 135 -4.14 -1.20 7.04
N GLU A 136 -3.17 -0.32 7.33
CA GLU A 136 -3.15 1.04 6.78
C GLU A 136 -3.03 1.01 5.27
N ALA A 137 -2.08 0.23 4.73
CA ALA A 137 -1.91 0.06 3.29
C ALA A 137 -3.20 -0.45 2.63
N GLN A 138 -3.87 -1.45 3.20
CA GLN A 138 -5.15 -1.96 2.69
C GLN A 138 -6.22 -0.86 2.65
N THR A 139 -6.32 -0.05 3.70
CA THR A 139 -7.28 1.06 3.79
C THR A 139 -7.01 2.11 2.69
N ILE A 140 -5.74 2.46 2.46
CA ILE A 140 -5.35 3.39 1.39
C ILE A 140 -5.69 2.80 0.01
N LEU A 141 -5.35 1.52 -0.22
CA LEU A 141 -5.61 0.85 -1.49
C LEU A 141 -7.11 0.73 -1.81
N ARG A 142 -7.97 0.62 -0.80
CA ARG A 142 -9.44 0.62 -0.97
C ARG A 142 -10.01 1.96 -1.41
N LYS A 143 -9.33 3.07 -1.10
CA LYS A 143 -9.76 4.43 -1.49
C LYS A 143 -9.56 4.72 -2.99
N ILE A 144 -8.80 3.88 -3.71
CA ILE A 144 -8.48 4.12 -5.12
C ILE A 144 -9.76 4.02 -5.96
N PRO A 145 -10.15 5.08 -6.71
CA PRO A 145 -11.33 5.03 -7.55
C PRO A 145 -11.10 4.14 -8.78
N SER A 146 -12.19 3.60 -9.33
CA SER A 146 -12.14 2.65 -10.45
C SER A 146 -11.56 3.26 -11.74
N SER A 147 -11.67 4.58 -11.93
CA SER A 147 -10.99 5.33 -13.01
C SER A 147 -9.47 5.17 -12.94
N ASP A 148 -8.91 5.34 -11.74
CA ASP A 148 -7.47 5.37 -11.50
C ASP A 148 -6.88 3.97 -11.58
N LEU A 149 -7.63 2.95 -11.12
CA LEU A 149 -7.28 1.55 -11.33
C LEU A 149 -7.09 1.25 -12.82
N ARG A 150 -8.03 1.68 -13.68
CA ARG A 150 -7.93 1.48 -15.13
C ARG A 150 -6.75 2.24 -15.74
N LEU A 151 -6.49 3.48 -15.29
CA LEU A 151 -5.34 4.26 -15.75
C LEU A 151 -4.02 3.56 -15.43
N MET A 152 -3.88 2.97 -14.26
CA MET A 152 -2.71 2.18 -13.85
C MET A 152 -2.62 0.79 -14.50
N GLY A 153 -3.63 0.35 -15.27
CA GLY A 153 -3.67 -0.99 -15.85
C GLY A 153 -4.02 -2.08 -14.83
N LEU A 154 -4.79 -1.74 -13.80
CA LEU A 154 -5.32 -2.65 -12.79
C LEU A 154 -6.80 -2.97 -13.08
N SER A 155 -7.28 -4.10 -12.57
CA SER A 155 -8.66 -4.55 -12.79
C SER A 155 -9.46 -4.50 -11.51
N GLU A 156 -10.57 -3.80 -11.53
CA GLU A 156 -11.52 -3.77 -10.41
C GLU A 156 -12.15 -5.14 -10.14
N LYS A 157 -12.37 -5.95 -11.19
CA LYS A 157 -13.08 -7.24 -11.09
C LYS A 157 -12.18 -8.40 -10.71
N TYR A 158 -10.92 -8.39 -11.19
CA TYR A 158 -10.05 -9.57 -11.09
C TYR A 158 -8.76 -9.32 -10.30
N ALA A 159 -8.35 -8.06 -10.11
CA ALA A 159 -7.04 -7.73 -9.55
C ALA A 159 -7.06 -6.41 -8.78
N ARG A 160 -8.02 -6.26 -7.86
CA ARG A 160 -8.12 -5.11 -6.95
C ARG A 160 -6.87 -5.04 -6.05
N PRO A 161 -6.22 -3.88 -5.92
CA PRO A 161 -4.97 -3.77 -5.16
C PRO A 161 -5.10 -4.14 -3.69
N ASP A 162 -6.24 -3.88 -3.06
CA ASP A 162 -6.46 -4.20 -1.65
C ASP A 162 -6.45 -5.72 -1.36
N TRP A 163 -6.64 -6.56 -2.38
CA TRP A 163 -6.53 -8.02 -2.29
C TRP A 163 -5.08 -8.52 -2.24
N MET A 164 -4.10 -7.66 -2.54
CA MET A 164 -2.68 -7.97 -2.36
C MET A 164 -2.28 -7.98 -0.88
N ILE A 165 -3.16 -7.52 0.01
CA ILE A 165 -3.06 -7.64 1.46
C ILE A 165 -3.97 -8.78 1.92
N LEU A 166 -3.40 -9.75 2.62
CA LEU A 166 -4.14 -10.91 3.12
C LEU A 166 -4.79 -10.56 4.46
N SER A 167 -6.12 -10.57 4.51
CA SER A 167 -6.89 -10.61 5.76
C SER A 167 -7.45 -12.01 6.05
N VAL A 168 -7.64 -12.81 4.99
CA VAL A 168 -8.10 -14.20 5.05
C VAL A 168 -7.11 -15.06 4.27
N LEU A 169 -6.53 -16.06 4.93
CA LEU A 169 -5.61 -17.01 4.31
C LEU A 169 -6.37 -18.26 3.84
N PRO A 170 -6.34 -18.61 2.55
CA PRO A 170 -6.92 -19.86 2.08
C PRO A 170 -6.13 -21.05 2.66
N VAL A 171 -6.84 -22.07 3.12
CA VAL A 171 -6.23 -23.31 3.62
C VAL A 171 -6.37 -24.37 2.54
N PRO A 172 -5.26 -24.89 1.99
CA PRO A 172 -5.32 -25.93 0.98
C PRO A 172 -5.94 -27.23 1.55
N PRO A 173 -6.65 -28.01 0.72
CA PRO A 173 -7.26 -29.27 1.15
C PRO A 173 -6.19 -30.37 1.35
N PRO A 174 -6.49 -31.47 2.08
CA PRO A 174 -5.53 -32.53 2.39
C PRO A 174 -4.73 -33.11 1.21
N PRO A 175 -5.28 -33.26 -0.03
CA PRO A 175 -4.49 -33.74 -1.16
C PRO A 175 -3.29 -32.85 -1.53
N VAL A 176 -3.32 -31.56 -1.17
CA VAL A 176 -2.22 -30.61 -1.40
C VAL A 176 -1.25 -30.58 -0.21
N ARG A 177 -1.62 -31.15 0.95
CA ARG A 177 -0.83 -31.22 2.18
C ARG A 177 -0.92 -32.63 2.79
N PRO A 178 -0.41 -33.67 2.10
CA PRO A 178 -0.65 -35.07 2.45
C PRO A 178 0.09 -35.48 3.73
N SER A 179 -0.59 -36.23 4.60
CA SER A 179 0.06 -36.85 5.77
C SER A 179 0.68 -38.20 5.40
N ILE A 180 1.82 -38.52 6.00
CA ILE A 180 2.47 -39.84 5.89
C ILE A 180 2.18 -40.63 7.17
N THR A 181 1.74 -41.88 7.01
CA THR A 181 1.55 -42.81 8.12
C THR A 181 2.45 -44.02 7.94
N SER A 182 3.29 -44.33 8.94
CA SER A 182 4.13 -45.55 8.97
C SER A 182 3.92 -46.28 10.28
N ASP A 183 3.43 -47.52 10.20
CA ASP A 183 3.15 -48.53 11.26
C ASP A 183 2.32 -48.11 12.49
N SER A 184 2.45 -46.88 12.98
CA SER A 184 1.66 -46.23 14.05
C SER A 184 1.97 -44.73 14.18
N LEU A 185 3.06 -44.23 13.56
CA LEU A 185 3.41 -42.82 13.56
C LEU A 185 2.73 -42.11 12.38
N ARG A 186 2.00 -41.05 12.71
CA ARG A 186 1.44 -40.11 11.75
C ARG A 186 2.30 -38.86 11.74
N SER A 187 2.83 -38.52 10.57
CA SER A 187 3.56 -37.28 10.31
C SER A 187 2.74 -36.44 9.34
N GLU A 188 2.46 -35.20 9.70
CA GLU A 188 1.75 -34.27 8.84
C GLU A 188 2.70 -33.60 7.84
N ASP A 189 2.16 -33.03 6.77
CA ASP A 189 2.91 -32.22 5.82
C ASP A 189 3.46 -30.93 6.47
N ASP A 190 4.61 -30.45 6.00
CA ASP A 190 5.23 -29.19 6.46
C ASP A 190 4.31 -27.97 6.33
N LEU A 191 3.45 -27.92 5.29
CA LEU A 191 2.44 -26.87 5.17
C LEU A 191 1.44 -26.92 6.31
N THR A 192 1.04 -28.12 6.76
CA THR A 192 0.13 -28.28 7.91
C THR A 192 0.78 -27.74 9.19
N TYR A 193 2.07 -28.04 9.42
CA TYR A 193 2.80 -27.49 10.56
C TYR A 193 2.90 -25.96 10.51
N LYS A 194 3.24 -25.38 9.35
CA LYS A 194 3.34 -23.91 9.21
C LYS A 194 1.99 -23.21 9.30
N LEU A 195 0.91 -23.81 8.80
CA LEU A 195 -0.45 -23.30 9.01
C LEU A 195 -0.82 -23.33 10.50
N GLY A 196 -0.37 -24.34 11.25
CA GLY A 196 -0.50 -24.41 12.70
C GLY A 196 0.23 -23.26 13.41
N ASP A 197 1.47 -22.95 13.00
CA ASP A 197 2.23 -21.82 13.53
C ASP A 197 1.53 -20.48 13.26
N ILE A 198 1.05 -20.26 12.04
CA ILE A 198 0.29 -19.05 11.64
C ILE A 198 -0.98 -18.91 12.49
N LEU A 199 -1.71 -20.01 12.68
CA LEU A 199 -2.95 -20.01 13.47
C LEU A 199 -2.67 -19.64 14.93
N LYS A 200 -1.60 -20.20 15.53
CA LYS A 200 -1.17 -19.87 16.90
C LYS A 200 -0.77 -18.40 17.02
N ALA A 201 0.08 -17.90 16.12
CA ALA A 201 0.52 -16.51 16.12
C ALA A 201 -0.68 -15.54 15.99
N SER A 202 -1.61 -15.85 15.09
CA SER A 202 -2.83 -15.07 14.92
C SER A 202 -3.74 -15.12 16.15
N ALA A 203 -3.88 -16.27 16.81
CA ALA A 203 -4.69 -16.40 18.01
C ALA A 203 -4.07 -15.62 19.19
N SER A 204 -2.75 -15.69 19.37
CA SER A 204 -2.03 -14.93 20.38
C SER A 204 -2.16 -13.43 20.18
N LEU A 205 -1.99 -12.93 18.95
CA LEU A 205 -2.18 -11.51 18.62
C LEU A 205 -3.60 -11.04 18.96
N ARG A 206 -4.62 -11.85 18.61
CA ARG A 206 -6.02 -11.54 18.93
C ARG A 206 -6.26 -11.45 20.44
N LYS A 207 -5.69 -12.37 21.21
CA LYS A 207 -5.79 -12.38 22.67
C LYS A 207 -5.17 -11.12 23.28
N HIS A 208 -3.97 -10.74 22.85
CA HIS A 208 -3.29 -9.54 23.34
C HIS A 208 -4.04 -8.25 22.98
N ASP A 209 -4.61 -8.18 21.77
CA ASP A 209 -5.44 -7.05 21.37
C ASP A 209 -6.71 -6.95 22.24
N THR A 210 -7.33 -8.08 22.64
CA THR A 210 -8.50 -8.07 23.55
C THR A 210 -8.15 -7.73 25.00
N GLU A 211 -6.94 -8.08 25.45
CA GLU A 211 -6.46 -7.78 26.81
C GLU A 211 -5.93 -6.35 26.95
N GLY A 212 -5.90 -5.58 25.86
CA GLY A 212 -5.41 -4.19 25.88
C GLY A 212 -3.88 -4.09 26.01
N ALA A 213 -3.15 -5.03 25.40
CA ALA A 213 -1.70 -5.01 25.42
C ALA A 213 -1.12 -3.69 24.88
N PRO A 214 0.03 -3.22 25.40
CA PRO A 214 0.68 -2.02 24.89
C PRO A 214 0.99 -2.11 23.39
N ALA A 215 0.88 -0.98 22.67
CA ALA A 215 1.03 -0.95 21.21
C ALA A 215 2.35 -1.54 20.68
N HIS A 216 3.46 -1.38 21.41
CA HIS A 216 4.75 -1.94 21.02
C HIS A 216 4.75 -3.48 21.06
N VAL A 217 4.05 -4.08 22.05
CA VAL A 217 3.92 -5.53 22.17
C VAL A 217 3.06 -6.07 21.03
N SER A 218 1.90 -5.46 20.74
CA SER A 218 1.07 -5.87 19.61
C SER A 218 1.84 -5.75 18.27
N ALA A 219 2.72 -4.76 18.11
CA ALA A 219 3.53 -4.61 16.90
C ALA A 219 4.59 -5.72 16.73
N GLU A 220 5.11 -6.28 17.83
CA GLU A 220 6.01 -7.44 17.79
C GLU A 220 5.26 -8.70 17.36
N PHE A 221 4.08 -8.96 17.92
CA PHE A 221 3.23 -10.08 17.51
C PHE A 221 2.71 -9.94 16.07
N GLU A 222 2.40 -8.71 15.62
CA GLU A 222 2.07 -8.43 14.22
C GLU A 222 3.27 -8.71 13.31
N THR A 223 4.49 -8.36 13.74
CA THR A 223 5.72 -8.70 12.99
C THR A 223 5.97 -10.20 12.95
N LEU A 224 5.62 -10.96 14.01
CA LEU A 224 5.76 -12.42 14.05
C LEU A 224 4.76 -13.11 13.12
N LEU A 225 3.55 -12.56 12.99
CA LEU A 225 2.52 -13.07 12.08
C LEU A 225 2.85 -12.80 10.59
N GLN A 226 3.60 -11.74 10.31
CA GLN A 226 4.01 -11.29 8.97
C GLN A 226 5.18 -12.08 8.38
#